data_AF-A0A2E7MK09-F1
#
_entry.id   AF-A0A2E7MK09-F1
#
_cell.length_a   1.000
_cell.length_b   1.000
_cell.length_c   1.000
_cell.angle_alpha   90.00
_cell.angle_beta   90.00
_cell.angle_gamma   90.00
#
_symmetry.space_group_name_H-M   'P 1'
#
loop_
_entity.id
_entity.type
_entity.pdbx_description
1 polymer ?
#
loop_
_entity_poly.entity_id
_entity_poly.type
_entity_poly.pdbx_seq_one_letter_code
_entity_poly.pdbx_strand_id
1 'polypeptide(L)'
;MTNLFLPLIADVTGDVNNPVNFTFFIGCMAMMAASAFFFLSLNQFDKKWRTSVLVSGLITFIAAVHYWYMRDAAMAGSLDNVTAFRYVDWILTVPLMCVEFYLILKVAGATKSLMWKMIILSIVMLVTGYFGESGIGPFDAQIWGLISGIAYALIALEIWVGGASKLAKAAGEDTAYAHKVLCWFVLVGWAIYPIGYMAGTDGWYNVLGLDGLDMNVWYNIADAINKIGFGLVVYSLAVKKTA
;
A
#
# COMPACT_ATOMS: atom_id res chain seq x y z
N MET A 1 -29.29 0.31 -25.20
CA MET A 1 -28.07 -0.50 -25.39
C MET A 1 -26.93 0.45 -25.67
N THR A 2 -26.40 1.06 -24.62
CA THR A 2 -25.22 1.92 -24.67
C THR A 2 -23.99 1.01 -24.67
N ASN A 3 -23.26 1.04 -25.77
CA ASN A 3 -21.95 0.44 -26.05
C ASN A 3 -21.26 -0.30 -24.89
N LEU A 4 -21.45 -1.62 -24.83
CA LEU A 4 -20.74 -2.51 -23.90
C LEU A 4 -19.25 -2.72 -24.27
N PHE A 5 -18.75 -2.05 -25.32
CA PHE A 5 -17.45 -2.30 -25.95
C PHE A 5 -16.53 -1.06 -26.07
N LEU A 6 -16.88 0.09 -25.49
CA LEU A 6 -15.95 1.21 -25.29
C LEU A 6 -16.17 1.80 -23.89
N PRO A 7 -15.12 1.82 -23.05
CA PRO A 7 -13.93 2.60 -23.34
C PRO A 7 -12.64 1.79 -23.16
N LEU A 8 -12.17 1.10 -24.21
CA LEU A 8 -10.75 0.71 -24.26
C LEU A 8 -9.85 1.91 -24.63
N ILE A 9 -10.48 3.03 -25.02
CA ILE A 9 -9.84 4.33 -25.18
C ILE A 9 -10.12 5.06 -23.87
N ALA A 10 -9.08 5.18 -23.03
CA ALA A 10 -9.09 6.07 -21.89
C ALA A 10 -9.48 7.48 -22.37
N ASP A 11 -10.23 8.23 -21.56
CA ASP A 11 -10.42 9.64 -21.86
C ASP A 11 -9.04 10.33 -21.88
N VAL A 12 -8.56 10.70 -23.08
CA VAL A 12 -7.24 11.33 -23.29
C VAL A 12 -7.37 12.86 -23.30
N THR A 13 -8.44 13.42 -22.74
CA THR A 13 -8.63 14.87 -22.67
C THR A 13 -7.68 15.56 -21.68
N GLY A 14 -7.17 14.83 -20.68
CA GLY A 14 -6.16 15.32 -19.74
C GLY A 14 -4.74 15.39 -20.32
N ASP A 15 -3.94 16.33 -19.82
CA ASP A 15 -2.51 16.42 -20.18
C ASP A 15 -1.71 15.34 -19.44
N VAL A 16 -1.19 14.36 -20.18
CA VAL A 16 -0.33 13.29 -19.64
C VAL A 16 1.01 13.83 -19.14
N ASN A 17 1.47 15.00 -19.60
CA ASN A 17 2.70 15.61 -19.11
C ASN A 17 2.53 16.24 -17.72
N ASN A 18 1.29 16.41 -17.24
CA ASN A 18 1.04 16.78 -15.86
C ASN A 18 1.59 15.67 -14.93
N PRO A 19 2.42 16.00 -13.93
CA PRO A 19 3.02 15.00 -13.03
C PRO A 19 2.02 14.06 -12.34
N VAL A 20 0.82 14.54 -12.01
CA VAL A 20 -0.26 13.73 -11.41
C VAL A 20 -0.72 12.67 -12.40
N ASN A 21 -1.12 13.08 -13.61
CA ASN A 21 -1.60 12.18 -14.64
C ASN A 21 -0.51 11.19 -15.09
N PHE A 22 0.72 11.69 -15.27
CA PHE A 22 1.88 10.88 -15.62
C PHE A 22 2.12 9.76 -14.60
N THR A 23 2.12 10.10 -13.31
CA THR A 23 2.38 9.14 -12.24
C THR A 23 1.23 8.15 -12.04
N PHE A 24 -0.02 8.56 -12.26
CA PHE A 24 -1.15 7.61 -12.30
C PHE A 24 -1.02 6.61 -13.44
N PHE A 25 -0.63 7.08 -14.63
CA PHE A 25 -0.46 6.22 -15.79
C PHE A 25 0.65 5.18 -15.55
N ILE A 26 1.82 5.64 -15.09
CA ILE A 26 2.93 4.75 -14.76
C ILE A 26 2.55 3.79 -13.64
N GLY A 27 1.92 4.27 -12.57
CA GLY A 27 1.48 3.44 -11.46
C GLY A 27 0.54 2.33 -11.91
N CYS A 28 -0.45 2.66 -12.75
CA CYS A 28 -1.39 1.70 -13.32
C CYS A 28 -0.67 0.59 -14.11
N MET A 29 0.20 0.96 -15.04
CA MET A 29 0.95 0.01 -15.86
C MET A 29 1.93 -0.84 -15.04
N ALA A 30 2.61 -0.23 -14.06
CA ALA A 30 3.55 -0.92 -13.19
C ALA A 30 2.86 -1.96 -12.30
N MET A 31 1.70 -1.62 -11.71
CA MET A 31 0.91 -2.56 -10.91
C MET A 31 0.39 -3.73 -11.76
N MET A 32 -0.14 -3.46 -12.95
CA MET A 32 -0.58 -4.51 -13.89
C MET A 32 0.56 -5.48 -14.23
N ALA A 33 1.74 -4.94 -14.58
CA ALA A 33 2.91 -5.74 -14.90
C ALA A 33 3.39 -6.58 -13.71
N ALA A 34 3.41 -5.99 -12.50
CA ALA A 34 3.77 -6.69 -11.28
C ALA A 34 2.80 -7.83 -10.96
N SER A 35 1.48 -7.62 -11.12
CA SER A 35 0.47 -8.67 -10.93
C SER A 35 0.67 -9.83 -11.89
N ALA A 36 0.86 -9.53 -13.17
CA ALA A 36 1.12 -10.55 -14.18
C ALA A 36 2.38 -11.35 -13.82
N PHE A 37 3.46 -10.67 -13.44
CA PHE A 37 4.70 -11.30 -12.99
C PHE A 37 4.46 -12.24 -11.80
N PHE A 38 3.83 -11.77 -10.72
CA PHE A 38 3.61 -12.59 -9.52
C PHE A 38 2.74 -13.81 -9.82
N PHE A 39 1.62 -13.65 -10.56
CA PHE A 39 0.74 -14.77 -10.90
C PHE A 39 1.41 -15.80 -11.82
N LEU A 40 2.14 -15.36 -12.84
CA LEU A 40 2.83 -16.27 -13.76
C LEU A 40 3.99 -17.00 -13.08
N SER A 41 4.54 -16.44 -12.01
CA SER A 41 5.63 -17.04 -11.24
C SER A 41 5.20 -18.13 -10.26
N LEU A 42 3.90 -18.30 -9.97
CA LEU A 42 3.43 -19.14 -8.85
C LEU A 42 3.86 -20.61 -8.91
N ASN A 43 3.96 -21.18 -10.11
CA ASN A 43 4.23 -22.62 -10.30
C ASN A 43 5.66 -23.02 -9.95
N GLN A 44 6.59 -22.06 -9.82
CA GLN A 44 7.98 -22.35 -9.47
C GLN A 44 8.20 -22.51 -7.95
N PHE A 45 7.17 -22.24 -7.12
CA PHE A 45 7.29 -22.24 -5.67
C PHE A 45 6.53 -23.38 -4.99
N ASP A 46 7.06 -23.83 -3.85
CA ASP A 46 6.36 -24.72 -2.93
C ASP A 46 5.06 -24.11 -2.39
N LYS A 47 4.10 -24.96 -2.00
CA LYS A 47 2.78 -24.54 -1.51
C LYS A 47 2.84 -23.44 -0.43
N LYS A 48 3.82 -23.51 0.48
CA LYS A 48 3.95 -22.53 1.58
C LYS A 48 4.30 -21.12 1.08
N TRP A 49 5.21 -21.01 0.10
CA TRP A 49 5.66 -19.73 -0.46
C TRP A 49 4.77 -19.23 -1.59
N ARG A 50 4.12 -20.17 -2.29
CA ARG A 50 3.12 -19.85 -3.32
C ARG A 50 2.00 -18.97 -2.78
N THR A 51 1.54 -19.22 -1.56
CA THR A 51 0.53 -18.36 -0.91
C THR A 51 1.02 -16.94 -0.72
N SER A 52 2.26 -16.75 -0.26
CA SER A 52 2.87 -15.44 -0.07
C SER A 52 3.00 -14.64 -1.37
N VAL A 53 3.46 -15.32 -2.43
CA VAL A 53 3.57 -14.70 -3.76
C VAL A 53 2.18 -14.41 -4.36
N LEU A 54 1.20 -15.28 -4.12
CA LEU A 54 -0.20 -15.05 -4.52
C LEU A 54 -0.77 -13.80 -3.85
N VAL A 55 -0.54 -13.63 -2.53
CA VAL A 55 -0.98 -12.42 -1.80
C VAL A 55 -0.35 -11.16 -2.40
N SER A 56 0.93 -11.20 -2.76
CA SER A 56 1.61 -10.09 -3.45
C SER A 56 0.99 -9.79 -4.84
N GLY A 57 0.62 -10.83 -5.58
CA GLY A 57 -0.13 -10.70 -6.83
C GLY A 57 -1.51 -10.08 -6.63
N LEU A 58 -2.25 -10.47 -5.58
CA LEU A 58 -3.56 -9.89 -5.25
C LEU A 58 -3.45 -8.41 -4.86
N ILE A 59 -2.46 -8.05 -4.04
CA ILE A 59 -2.22 -6.65 -3.64
C ILE A 59 -2.00 -5.76 -4.87
N THR A 60 -1.10 -6.16 -5.75
CA THR A 60 -0.81 -5.39 -6.97
C THR A 60 -1.99 -5.42 -7.95
N PHE A 61 -2.78 -6.49 -7.99
CA PHE A 61 -3.91 -6.60 -8.92
C PHE A 61 -5.06 -5.69 -8.50
N ILE A 62 -5.39 -5.68 -7.20
CA ILE A 62 -6.37 -4.75 -6.64
C ILE A 62 -5.92 -3.31 -6.91
N ALA A 63 -4.63 -3.00 -6.68
CA ALA A 63 -4.08 -1.69 -6.97
C ALA A 63 -4.14 -1.34 -8.46
N ALA A 64 -3.83 -2.27 -9.36
CA ALA A 64 -3.91 -2.06 -10.80
C ALA A 64 -5.31 -1.61 -11.25
N VAL A 65 -6.35 -2.27 -10.73
CA VAL A 65 -7.74 -1.92 -11.00
C VAL A 65 -8.09 -0.52 -10.47
N HIS A 66 -7.71 -0.20 -9.23
CA HIS A 66 -8.00 1.12 -8.65
C HIS A 66 -7.20 2.24 -9.31
N TYR A 67 -5.94 1.99 -9.70
CA TYR A 67 -5.13 2.93 -10.47
C TYR A 67 -5.72 3.19 -11.85
N TRP A 68 -6.37 2.21 -12.47
CA TRP A 68 -7.11 2.44 -13.71
C TRP A 68 -8.22 3.47 -13.48
N TYR A 69 -9.07 3.27 -12.46
CA TYR A 69 -10.14 4.21 -12.13
C TYR A 69 -9.62 5.60 -11.74
N MET A 70 -8.58 5.67 -10.91
CA MET A 70 -7.98 6.94 -10.50
C MET A 70 -7.32 7.68 -11.66
N ARG A 71 -6.63 6.96 -12.55
CA ARG A 71 -6.06 7.54 -13.78
C ARG A 71 -7.16 8.15 -14.63
N ASP A 72 -8.23 7.41 -14.89
CA ASP A 72 -9.33 7.90 -15.73
C ASP A 72 -10.04 9.10 -15.07
N ALA A 73 -10.23 9.06 -13.75
CA ALA A 73 -10.78 10.19 -13.00
C ALA A 73 -9.86 11.43 -13.05
N ALA A 74 -8.55 11.26 -12.89
CA ALA A 74 -7.58 12.35 -12.96
C ALA A 74 -7.51 12.96 -14.38
N MET A 75 -7.52 12.12 -15.41
CA MET A 75 -7.54 12.56 -16.81
C MET A 75 -8.83 13.32 -17.15
N ALA A 76 -9.96 12.95 -16.56
CA ALA A 76 -11.24 13.66 -16.67
C ALA A 76 -11.34 14.90 -15.75
N GLY A 77 -10.26 15.28 -15.05
CA GLY A 77 -10.25 16.41 -14.11
C GLY A 77 -11.09 16.20 -12.83
N SER A 78 -11.53 14.97 -12.56
CA SER A 78 -12.40 14.60 -11.43
C SER A 78 -11.59 14.13 -10.22
N LEU A 79 -10.67 14.96 -9.72
CA LEU A 79 -9.76 14.59 -8.64
C LEU A 79 -10.47 14.29 -7.31
N ASP A 80 -11.67 14.83 -7.07
CA ASP A 80 -12.45 14.58 -5.85
C ASP A 80 -12.78 13.08 -5.64
N ASN A 81 -12.90 12.32 -6.74
CA ASN A 81 -13.17 10.88 -6.67
C ASN A 81 -11.91 10.05 -6.37
N VAL A 82 -10.72 10.61 -6.60
CA VAL A 82 -9.44 9.90 -6.49
C VAL A 82 -9.17 9.49 -5.04
N THR A 83 -9.44 10.37 -4.07
CA THR A 83 -9.26 10.06 -2.64
C THR A 83 -10.10 8.85 -2.24
N ALA A 84 -11.39 8.83 -2.61
CA ALA A 84 -12.25 7.69 -2.31
C ALA A 84 -11.74 6.38 -2.92
N PHE A 85 -11.39 6.37 -4.22
CA PHE A 85 -10.84 5.17 -4.86
C PHE A 85 -9.55 4.68 -4.22
N ARG A 86 -8.66 5.61 -3.83
CA ARG A 86 -7.41 5.28 -3.15
C ARG A 86 -7.64 4.64 -1.79
N TYR A 87 -8.56 5.17 -0.98
CA TYR A 87 -8.86 4.59 0.32
C TYR A 87 -9.56 3.23 0.22
N VAL A 88 -10.38 3.00 -0.82
CA VAL A 88 -10.92 1.66 -1.11
C VAL A 88 -9.79 0.67 -1.40
N ASP A 89 -8.82 1.06 -2.25
CA ASP A 89 -7.63 0.25 -2.52
C ASP A 89 -6.85 -0.06 -1.23
N TRP A 90 -6.56 0.95 -0.42
CA TRP A 90 -5.78 0.77 0.81
C TRP A 90 -6.50 -0.10 1.83
N ILE A 91 -7.80 0.08 2.03
CA ILE A 91 -8.60 -0.74 2.96
C ILE A 91 -8.57 -2.22 2.55
N LEU A 92 -8.44 -2.52 1.26
CA LEU A 92 -8.34 -3.89 0.77
C LEU A 92 -6.89 -4.42 0.81
N THR A 93 -5.91 -3.59 0.43
CA THR A 93 -4.52 -4.03 0.24
C THR A 93 -3.69 -4.03 1.52
N VAL A 94 -3.90 -3.08 2.43
CA VAL A 94 -3.11 -3.00 3.68
C VAL A 94 -3.39 -4.19 4.61
N PRO A 95 -4.65 -4.66 4.81
CA PRO A 95 -4.89 -5.90 5.53
C PRO A 95 -4.22 -7.11 4.89
N LEU A 96 -4.13 -7.19 3.56
CA LEU A 96 -3.40 -8.24 2.87
C LEU A 96 -1.89 -8.16 3.13
N MET A 97 -1.30 -6.95 3.21
CA MET A 97 0.08 -6.78 3.65
C MET A 97 0.29 -7.26 5.09
N CYS A 98 -0.66 -7.00 6.01
CA CYS A 98 -0.62 -7.53 7.38
C CYS A 98 -0.69 -9.06 7.41
N VAL A 99 -1.50 -9.67 6.54
CA VAL A 99 -1.53 -11.13 6.35
C VAL A 99 -0.17 -11.64 5.88
N GLU A 100 0.49 -10.94 4.95
CA GLU A 100 1.80 -11.35 4.46
C GLU A 100 2.88 -11.30 5.56
N PHE A 101 2.90 -10.24 6.38
CA PHE A 101 3.76 -10.18 7.57
C PHE A 101 3.56 -11.39 8.49
N TYR A 102 2.31 -11.82 8.68
CA TYR A 102 2.02 -13.04 9.43
C TYR A 102 2.55 -14.29 8.72
N LEU A 103 2.34 -14.43 7.40
CA LEU A 103 2.74 -15.62 6.65
C LEU A 103 4.25 -15.86 6.70
N ILE A 104 5.07 -14.81 6.54
CA ILE A 104 6.54 -14.95 6.60
C ILE A 104 7.05 -15.32 8.00
N LEU A 105 6.34 -14.92 9.06
CA LEU A 105 6.71 -15.22 10.46
C LEU A 105 6.03 -16.47 11.00
N LYS A 106 5.03 -17.00 10.30
CA LYS A 106 4.28 -18.20 10.70
C LYS A 106 5.20 -19.40 10.90
N VAL A 107 6.23 -19.52 10.07
CA VAL A 107 7.24 -20.59 10.17
C VAL A 107 8.06 -20.53 11.47
N ALA A 108 8.09 -19.37 12.15
CA ALA A 108 8.70 -19.19 13.47
C ALA A 108 7.70 -19.23 14.63
N GLY A 109 6.41 -19.48 14.38
CA GLY A 109 5.38 -19.55 15.42
C GLY A 109 4.59 -18.26 15.63
N ALA A 110 4.56 -17.35 14.66
CA ALA A 110 3.63 -16.21 14.71
C ALA A 110 2.18 -16.70 14.87
N THR A 111 1.41 -15.99 15.70
CA THR A 111 0.03 -16.35 16.01
C THR A 111 -0.95 -15.54 15.15
N LYS A 112 -2.17 -16.07 14.96
CA LYS A 112 -3.25 -15.32 14.31
C LYS A 112 -3.65 -14.05 15.09
N SER A 113 -3.37 -14.02 16.40
CA SER A 113 -3.63 -12.83 17.22
C SER A 113 -2.76 -11.65 16.78
N LEU A 114 -1.48 -11.88 16.44
CA LEU A 114 -0.61 -10.85 15.87
C LEU A 114 -1.18 -10.31 14.54
N MET A 115 -1.59 -11.21 13.64
CA MET A 115 -2.19 -10.84 12.35
C MET A 115 -3.44 -9.96 12.54
N TRP A 116 -4.38 -10.39 13.37
CA TRP A 116 -5.61 -9.63 13.62
C TRP A 116 -5.36 -8.30 14.33
N LYS A 117 -4.39 -8.23 15.25
CA LYS A 117 -3.97 -6.99 15.87
C LYS A 117 -3.51 -5.98 14.81
N MET A 118 -2.65 -6.41 13.88
CA MET A 118 -2.16 -5.56 12.80
C MET A 118 -3.29 -5.12 11.85
N ILE A 119 -4.20 -6.02 11.48
CA ILE A 119 -5.36 -5.71 10.62
C ILE A 119 -6.28 -4.69 11.28
N ILE A 120 -6.60 -4.85 12.57
CA ILE A 120 -7.48 -3.91 13.27
C ILE A 120 -6.82 -2.53 13.36
N LEU A 121 -5.52 -2.47 13.71
CA LEU A 121 -4.79 -1.21 13.74
C LEU A 121 -4.72 -0.55 12.36
N SER A 122 -4.54 -1.31 11.29
CA SER A 122 -4.50 -0.75 9.93
C SER A 122 -5.86 -0.24 9.46
N ILE A 123 -6.95 -0.91 9.84
CA ILE A 123 -8.31 -0.39 9.58
C ILE A 123 -8.53 0.92 10.33
N VAL A 124 -8.17 1.01 11.62
CA VAL A 124 -8.28 2.26 12.39
C VAL A 124 -7.45 3.37 11.73
N MET A 125 -6.22 3.08 11.35
CA MET A 125 -5.32 4.00 10.65
C MET A 125 -5.96 4.55 9.36
N LEU A 126 -6.51 3.68 8.51
CA LEU A 126 -7.09 4.07 7.22
C LEU A 126 -8.44 4.77 7.35
N VAL A 127 -9.32 4.31 8.23
CA VAL A 127 -10.63 4.96 8.44
C VAL A 127 -10.45 6.38 8.97
N THR A 128 -9.55 6.56 9.94
CA THR A 128 -9.27 7.89 10.51
C THR A 128 -8.54 8.79 9.52
N GLY A 129 -7.61 8.26 8.72
CA GLY A 129 -7.00 9.00 7.60
C GLY A 129 -8.05 9.48 6.59
N TYR A 130 -8.98 8.60 6.20
CA TYR A 130 -10.04 8.95 5.24
C TYR A 130 -10.94 10.08 5.76
N PHE A 131 -11.29 10.04 7.05
CA PHE A 131 -12.10 11.08 7.67
C PHE A 131 -11.39 12.42 7.64
N GLY A 132 -10.08 12.42 7.88
CA GLY A 132 -9.23 13.59 7.79
C GLY A 132 -9.15 14.18 6.38
N GLU A 133 -8.83 13.38 5.36
CA GLU A 133 -8.73 13.86 3.96
C GLU A 133 -10.08 14.25 3.36
N SER A 134 -11.15 13.58 3.75
CA SER A 134 -12.49 13.83 3.19
C SER A 134 -13.28 14.89 3.98
N GLY A 135 -12.71 15.44 5.05
CA GLY A 135 -13.40 16.40 5.92
C GLY A 135 -14.66 15.83 6.58
N ILE A 136 -14.67 14.54 6.91
CA ILE A 136 -15.83 13.85 7.50
C ILE A 136 -15.72 13.83 9.02
N GLY A 137 -16.84 14.11 9.68
CA GLY A 137 -16.96 14.02 11.14
C GLY A 137 -16.57 15.34 11.86
N PRO A 138 -16.41 15.30 13.20
CA PRO A 138 -16.35 16.51 14.01
C PRO A 138 -14.93 17.11 14.18
N PHE A 139 -13.88 16.45 13.70
CA PHE A 139 -12.50 16.88 13.91
C PHE A 139 -11.83 17.31 12.61
N ASP A 140 -10.89 18.24 12.72
CA ASP A 140 -10.08 18.70 11.58
C ASP A 140 -9.01 17.65 11.19
N ALA A 141 -8.48 17.78 9.97
CA ALA A 141 -7.51 16.87 9.39
C ALA A 141 -6.28 16.62 10.30
N GLN A 142 -5.77 17.62 11.02
CA GLN A 142 -4.63 17.41 11.92
C GLN A 142 -4.94 16.46 13.10
N ILE A 143 -6.17 16.46 13.62
CA ILE A 143 -6.57 15.59 14.74
C ILE A 143 -6.81 14.18 14.23
N TRP A 144 -7.52 14.04 13.10
CA TRP A 144 -7.70 12.74 12.45
C TRP A 144 -6.37 12.11 12.03
N GLY A 145 -5.48 12.93 11.47
CA GLY A 145 -4.11 12.54 11.12
C GLY A 145 -3.29 12.10 12.34
N LEU A 146 -3.46 12.74 13.50
CA LEU A 146 -2.82 12.29 14.75
C LEU A 146 -3.33 10.91 15.18
N ILE A 147 -4.63 10.66 15.14
CA ILE A 147 -5.21 9.36 15.50
C ILE A 147 -4.70 8.27 14.53
N SER A 148 -4.70 8.56 13.23
CA SER A 148 -4.14 7.68 12.20
C SER A 148 -2.65 7.40 12.43
N GLY A 149 -1.87 8.45 12.72
CA GLY A 149 -0.44 8.37 13.00
C GLY A 149 -0.11 7.56 14.25
N ILE A 150 -0.95 7.61 15.29
CA ILE A 150 -0.81 6.75 16.48
C ILE A 150 -1.03 5.28 16.10
N ALA A 151 -2.07 4.98 15.33
CA ALA A 151 -2.33 3.61 14.88
C ALA A 151 -1.17 3.07 14.02
N TYR A 152 -0.64 3.90 13.10
CA TYR A 152 0.56 3.59 12.33
C TYR A 152 1.79 3.32 13.22
N ALA A 153 2.07 4.19 14.19
CA ALA A 153 3.17 4.01 15.13
C ALA A 153 3.04 2.71 15.95
N LEU A 154 1.83 2.33 16.34
CA LEU A 154 1.57 1.07 17.03
C LEU A 154 1.85 -0.16 16.14
N ILE A 155 1.52 -0.10 14.85
CA ILE A 155 1.89 -1.15 13.87
C ILE A 155 3.41 -1.25 13.78
N ALA A 156 4.09 -0.12 13.60
CA ALA A 156 5.55 -0.06 13.50
C ALA A 156 6.24 -0.63 14.76
N LEU A 157 5.75 -0.28 15.96
CA LEU A 157 6.26 -0.80 17.23
C LEU A 157 6.06 -2.32 17.34
N GLU A 158 4.90 -2.84 16.92
CA GLU A 158 4.60 -4.27 16.99
C GLU A 158 5.56 -5.10 16.13
N ILE A 159 5.87 -4.65 14.92
CA ILE A 159 6.76 -5.39 14.02
C ILE A 159 8.26 -5.21 14.37
N TRP A 160 8.67 -4.03 14.85
CA TRP A 160 10.09 -3.74 15.16
C TRP A 160 10.53 -4.25 16.53
N VAL A 161 9.77 -3.88 17.56
CA VAL A 161 10.14 -4.08 18.97
C VAL A 161 9.34 -5.22 19.59
N GLY A 162 8.16 -5.52 19.04
CA GLY A 162 7.29 -6.59 19.50
C GLY A 162 7.80 -8.01 19.23
N GLY A 163 6.91 -8.98 19.43
CA GLY A 163 7.24 -10.40 19.32
C GLY A 163 7.74 -10.82 17.93
N ALA A 164 7.39 -10.06 16.89
CA ALA A 164 7.75 -10.31 15.50
C ALA A 164 9.27 -10.38 15.28
N SER A 165 10.04 -9.46 15.86
CA SER A 165 11.50 -9.43 15.72
C SER A 165 12.19 -10.66 16.35
N LYS A 166 11.66 -11.16 17.47
CA LYS A 166 12.16 -12.39 18.11
C LYS A 166 11.83 -13.63 17.26
N LEU A 167 10.62 -13.70 16.73
CA LEU A 167 10.17 -14.77 15.84
C LEU A 167 11.01 -14.79 14.55
N ALA A 168 11.26 -13.64 13.94
CA ALA A 168 12.06 -13.54 12.72
C ALA A 168 13.47 -14.11 12.87
N LYS A 169 14.14 -13.82 14.00
CA LYS A 169 15.46 -14.40 14.31
C LYS A 169 15.40 -15.92 14.49
N ALA A 170 14.33 -16.45 15.09
CA ALA A 170 14.14 -17.88 15.25
C ALA A 170 13.87 -18.62 13.92
N ALA A 171 13.33 -17.94 12.91
CA ALA A 171 13.06 -18.52 11.57
C ALA A 171 14.29 -18.62 10.65
N GLY A 172 15.48 -18.23 11.11
CA GLY A 172 16.73 -18.26 10.35
C GLY A 172 17.06 -16.97 9.61
N GLU A 173 18.29 -16.89 9.07
CA GLU A 173 18.89 -15.65 8.58
C GLU A 173 18.13 -14.98 7.42
N ASP A 174 17.71 -15.75 6.41
CA ASP A 174 16.96 -15.17 5.28
C ASP A 174 15.62 -14.57 5.73
N THR A 175 14.92 -15.24 6.66
CA THR A 175 13.64 -14.77 7.18
C THR A 175 13.84 -13.53 8.06
N ALA A 176 14.90 -13.50 8.87
CA ALA A 176 15.27 -12.35 9.66
C ALA A 176 15.64 -11.15 8.77
N TYR A 177 16.35 -11.39 7.67
CA TYR A 177 16.67 -10.36 6.68
C TYR A 177 15.42 -9.82 6.01
N ALA A 178 14.56 -10.70 5.47
CA ALA A 178 13.31 -10.30 4.84
C ALA A 178 12.41 -9.52 5.80
N HIS A 179 12.24 -10.00 7.04
CA HIS A 179 11.52 -9.28 8.09
C HIS A 179 12.10 -7.88 8.33
N LYS A 180 13.43 -7.75 8.46
CA LYS A 180 14.09 -6.45 8.64
C LYS A 180 13.81 -5.50 7.47
N VAL A 181 13.84 -5.99 6.23
CA VAL A 181 13.51 -5.20 5.05
C VAL A 181 12.04 -4.76 5.10
N LEU A 182 11.10 -5.66 5.38
CA LEU A 182 9.67 -5.32 5.48
C LEU A 182 9.39 -4.32 6.62
N CYS A 183 10.10 -4.45 7.74
CA CYS A 183 10.12 -3.48 8.83
C CYS A 183 10.53 -2.07 8.35
N TRP A 184 11.52 -1.97 7.45
CA TRP A 184 11.90 -0.70 6.83
C TRP A 184 10.86 -0.19 5.82
N PHE A 185 10.17 -1.06 5.09
CA PHE A 185 9.02 -0.66 4.28
C PHE A 185 7.95 -0.01 5.15
N VAL A 186 7.61 -0.59 6.29
CA VAL A 186 6.63 0.03 7.19
C VAL A 186 7.17 1.32 7.78
N LEU A 187 8.42 1.43 8.22
CA LEU A 187 8.90 2.69 8.82
C LEU A 187 9.13 3.82 7.82
N VAL A 188 9.80 3.53 6.71
CA VAL A 188 10.26 4.55 5.75
C VAL A 188 9.36 4.57 4.53
N GLY A 189 9.04 3.40 3.99
CA GLY A 189 8.14 3.29 2.84
C GLY A 189 6.74 3.84 3.16
N TRP A 190 6.15 3.48 4.30
CA TRP A 190 4.82 3.96 4.65
C TRP A 190 4.84 5.39 5.20
N ALA A 191 5.97 5.90 5.67
CA ALA A 191 6.06 7.31 6.10
C ALA A 191 5.84 8.30 4.94
N ILE A 192 5.88 7.85 3.69
CA ILE A 192 5.53 8.68 2.52
C ILE A 192 4.02 9.02 2.53
N TYR A 193 3.16 8.12 3.03
CA TYR A 193 1.70 8.37 3.08
C TYR A 193 1.33 9.56 3.98
N PRO A 194 1.76 9.67 5.26
CA PRO A 194 1.46 10.84 6.06
C PRO A 194 2.09 12.13 5.51
N ILE A 195 3.18 12.05 4.73
CA ILE A 195 3.71 13.23 4.01
C ILE A 195 2.73 13.66 2.91
N GLY A 196 2.21 12.72 2.11
CA GLY A 196 1.16 12.99 1.13
C GLY A 196 -0.11 13.56 1.77
N TYR A 197 -0.50 13.04 2.93
CA TYR A 197 -1.62 13.54 3.72
C TYR A 197 -1.40 15.00 4.11
N MET A 198 -0.23 15.33 4.67
CA MET A 198 0.12 16.69 5.08
C MET A 198 0.28 17.65 3.88
N ALA A 199 0.64 17.15 2.70
CA ALA A 199 0.67 17.94 1.47
C ALA A 199 -0.74 18.21 0.92
N GLY A 200 -1.72 17.37 1.27
CA GLY A 200 -3.07 17.41 0.73
C GLY A 200 -4.14 17.94 1.66
N THR A 201 -3.81 18.28 2.91
CA THR A 201 -4.76 18.74 3.93
C THR A 201 -4.19 19.94 4.68
N ASP A 202 -5.04 20.66 5.40
CA ASP A 202 -4.63 21.82 6.20
C ASP A 202 -4.36 21.45 7.66
N GLY A 203 -3.29 22.01 8.23
CA GLY A 203 -2.98 21.88 9.64
C GLY A 203 -1.76 22.66 10.11
N TRP A 204 -1.31 22.37 11.33
CA TRP A 204 -0.10 22.98 11.90
C TRP A 204 1.15 22.76 11.03
N TYR A 205 1.17 21.69 10.23
CA TYR A 205 2.27 21.31 9.34
C TYR A 205 2.30 22.12 8.03
N ASN A 206 1.36 23.04 7.80
CA ASN A 206 1.40 23.96 6.66
C ASN A 206 2.70 24.79 6.65
N VAL A 207 3.32 25.01 7.82
CA VAL A 207 4.63 25.67 7.97
C VAL A 207 5.79 24.92 7.30
N LEU A 208 5.60 23.65 6.93
CA LEU A 208 6.62 22.81 6.28
C LEU A 208 6.71 23.07 4.77
N GLY A 209 5.76 23.77 4.16
CA GLY A 209 5.79 24.11 2.72
C GLY A 209 5.74 22.88 1.80
N LEU A 210 4.85 21.92 2.10
CA LEU A 210 4.69 20.68 1.32
C LEU A 210 3.80 20.85 0.07
N ASP A 211 3.27 22.04 -0.16
CA ASP A 211 2.36 22.43 -1.25
C ASP A 211 3.03 22.44 -2.65
N GLY A 212 4.36 22.35 -2.71
CA GLY A 212 5.11 22.31 -3.97
C GLY A 212 4.95 21.02 -4.79
N LEU A 213 4.39 19.95 -4.21
CA LEU A 213 4.12 18.69 -4.91
C LEU A 213 2.75 18.13 -4.53
N ASP A 214 1.93 17.87 -5.55
CA ASP A 214 0.58 17.34 -5.37
C ASP A 214 0.57 16.00 -4.59
N MET A 215 -0.36 15.86 -3.64
CA MET A 215 -0.51 14.67 -2.80
C MET A 215 -0.60 13.36 -3.60
N ASN A 216 -1.19 13.41 -4.79
CA ASN A 216 -1.35 12.24 -5.63
C ASN A 216 0.00 11.71 -6.12
N VAL A 217 0.97 12.60 -6.38
CA VAL A 217 2.31 12.18 -6.76
C VAL A 217 2.99 11.46 -5.59
N TRP A 218 2.87 11.99 -4.37
CA TRP A 218 3.37 11.32 -3.16
C TRP A 218 2.79 9.92 -3.02
N TYR A 219 1.48 9.78 -3.15
CA TYR A 219 0.79 8.51 -3.02
C TYR A 219 1.12 7.52 -4.14
N ASN A 220 1.26 8.01 -5.37
CA ASN A 220 1.63 7.17 -6.51
C ASN A 220 3.04 6.58 -6.36
N ILE A 221 3.99 7.38 -5.84
CA ILE A 221 5.33 6.92 -5.49
C ILE A 221 5.28 5.92 -4.33
N ALA A 222 4.54 6.26 -3.27
CA ALA A 222 4.41 5.41 -2.09
C ALA A 222 3.86 4.03 -2.46
N ASP A 223 2.81 3.96 -3.27
CA ASP A 223 2.21 2.70 -3.68
C ASP A 223 3.13 1.87 -4.55
N ALA A 224 3.82 2.47 -5.53
CA ALA A 224 4.79 1.75 -6.35
C ALA A 224 5.88 1.08 -5.48
N ILE A 225 6.40 1.80 -4.49
CA ILE A 225 7.37 1.27 -3.53
C ILE A 225 6.72 0.17 -2.67
N ASN A 226 5.62 0.48 -2.00
CA ASN A 226 5.07 -0.36 -0.93
C ASN A 226 4.21 -1.53 -1.40
N LYS A 227 3.82 -1.58 -2.67
CA LYS A 227 3.09 -2.73 -3.25
C LYS A 227 3.99 -3.59 -4.12
N ILE A 228 4.68 -2.98 -5.09
CA ILE A 228 5.57 -3.71 -6.00
C ILE A 228 6.85 -4.09 -5.27
N GLY A 229 7.52 -3.12 -4.64
CA GLY A 229 8.76 -3.37 -3.90
C GLY A 229 8.56 -4.36 -2.75
N PHE A 230 7.47 -4.21 -1.98
CA PHE A 230 7.08 -5.18 -0.95
C PHE A 230 6.92 -6.60 -1.52
N GLY A 231 6.17 -6.76 -2.61
CA GLY A 231 5.98 -8.06 -3.26
C GLY A 231 7.28 -8.66 -3.80
N LEU A 232 8.21 -7.83 -4.29
CA LEU A 232 9.52 -8.29 -4.78
C LEU A 232 10.42 -8.80 -3.65
N VAL A 233 10.31 -8.25 -2.43
CA VAL A 233 11.00 -8.78 -1.25
C VAL A 233 10.47 -10.16 -0.89
N VAL A 234 9.15 -10.33 -0.89
CA VAL A 234 8.48 -11.62 -0.63
C VAL A 234 8.87 -12.65 -1.67
N TYR A 235 8.84 -12.27 -2.95
CA TYR A 235 9.29 -13.09 -4.06
C TYR A 235 10.75 -13.52 -3.91
N SER A 236 11.65 -12.59 -3.57
CA SER A 236 13.07 -12.89 -3.38
C SER A 236 13.30 -13.89 -2.25
N LEU A 237 12.58 -13.76 -1.13
CA LEU A 237 12.59 -14.74 -0.05
C LEU A 237 12.09 -16.11 -0.53
N ALA A 238 10.99 -16.15 -1.29
CA ALA A 238 10.43 -17.40 -1.82
C ALA A 238 11.43 -18.12 -2.73
N VAL A 239 12.13 -17.40 -3.63
CA VAL A 239 13.17 -17.97 -4.50
C VAL A 239 14.29 -18.61 -3.68
N LYS A 240 14.82 -17.90 -2.68
CA LYS A 240 15.88 -18.43 -1.81
C LYS A 240 15.50 -19.67 -1.01
N LYS A 241 14.20 -19.85 -0.75
CA LYS A 241 13.67 -20.94 0.07
C LYS A 241 13.12 -22.11 -0.75
N THR A 242 13.17 -22.02 -2.08
CA THR A 242 12.81 -23.09 -3.01
C THR A 242 14.01 -23.61 -3.80
N ALA A 243 15.05 -22.80 -4.01
CA ALA A 243 16.37 -23.25 -4.46
C ALA A 243 17.05 -24.12 -3.39
#